data_AF-A0A820F161-F1
#
_entry.id   AF-A0A820F161-F1
#
_cell.length_a   1.000
_cell.length_b   1.000
_cell.length_c   1.000
_cell.angle_alpha   90.00
_cell.angle_beta   90.00
_cell.angle_gamma   90.00
#
_symmetry.space_group_name_H-M   'P 1'
#
loop_
_entity.id
_entity.type
_entity.pdbx_description
1 polymer ?
#
loop_
_entity_poly.entity_id
_entity_poly.type
_entity_poly.pdbx_seq_one_letter_code
_entity_poly.pdbx_strand_id
1 'polypeptide(L)'
;MIYLVAERENLFPTDTTSSSYGTHDLKSDTPTNGNSYASPKIGSFQTNNMGKLNTINNIDIKEDDVDIQLDKMDGRIPRKRNPQLCHHNVNGKCLHCIPIEPYDEEFLKNRNPPIKHMSFRAYIRKLQSSAASD
;
A
#
# COMPACT_ATOMS: atom_id res chain seq x y z
N MET A 1 22.87 -0.14 -34.62
CA MET A 1 22.00 -0.87 -33.67
C MET A 1 22.47 -0.55 -32.26
N ILE A 2 22.02 0.57 -31.71
CA ILE A 2 22.14 0.87 -30.27
C ILE A 2 20.90 1.71 -29.94
N TYR A 3 19.92 1.12 -29.25
CA TYR A 3 18.91 1.90 -28.53
C TYR A 3 19.17 1.66 -27.05
N LEU A 4 19.70 2.69 -26.39
CA LEU A 4 19.79 2.76 -24.94
C LEU A 4 18.37 2.93 -24.40
N VAL A 5 17.89 1.98 -23.61
CA VAL A 5 16.70 2.17 -22.77
C VAL A 5 17.19 2.31 -21.34
N ALA A 6 17.25 3.55 -20.88
CA ALA A 6 17.36 3.86 -19.47
C ALA A 6 16.48 5.08 -19.23
N GLU A 7 15.35 4.89 -18.55
CA GLU A 7 14.77 5.90 -17.67
C GLU A 7 13.74 5.22 -16.76
N ARG A 8 14.29 4.80 -15.63
CA ARG A 8 13.63 4.41 -14.39
C ARG A 8 13.32 5.72 -13.68
N GLU A 9 12.19 6.33 -14.00
CA GLU A 9 11.78 7.56 -13.35
C GLU A 9 11.41 7.31 -11.88
N ASN A 10 11.87 8.25 -11.06
CA ASN A 10 11.94 8.20 -9.61
C ASN A 10 10.53 8.27 -9.00
N LEU A 11 10.11 7.22 -8.30
CA LEU A 11 8.79 7.15 -7.64
C LEU A 11 8.67 7.96 -6.34
N PHE A 12 9.67 8.75 -5.96
CA PHE A 12 9.61 9.54 -4.73
C PHE A 12 10.18 10.94 -4.99
N PRO A 13 9.38 12.01 -4.83
CA PRO A 13 9.87 13.38 -4.82
C PRO A 13 10.80 13.59 -3.61
N THR A 14 12.02 14.08 -3.83
CA THR A 14 12.83 14.62 -2.74
C THR A 14 12.55 16.11 -2.64
N ASP A 15 11.73 16.50 -1.67
CA ASP A 15 11.55 17.91 -1.34
C ASP A 15 12.87 18.45 -0.77
N THR A 16 13.59 19.17 -1.63
CA THR A 16 14.66 20.08 -1.23
C THR A 16 14.06 21.47 -1.13
N THR A 17 13.65 21.86 0.07
CA THR A 17 13.43 23.27 0.40
C THR A 17 14.40 23.67 1.49
N SER A 18 15.41 24.43 1.08
CA SER A 18 16.27 25.22 1.92
C SER A 18 15.46 26.36 2.56
N SER A 19 15.41 26.39 3.89
CA SER A 19 15.19 27.63 4.63
C SER A 19 15.96 27.58 5.96
N SER A 20 16.74 28.63 6.17
CA SER A 20 17.64 28.91 7.29
C SER A 20 16.97 28.84 8.66
N TYR A 21 17.70 28.45 9.71
CA TYR A 21 17.96 29.20 10.95
C TYR A 21 18.63 28.28 12.01
N GLY A 22 19.72 28.73 12.63
CA GLY A 22 20.10 28.33 13.99
C GLY A 22 21.19 27.26 14.15
N THR A 23 22.44 27.70 14.20
CA THR A 23 23.60 26.96 14.71
C THR A 23 23.43 26.63 16.21
N HIS A 24 23.64 25.37 16.60
CA HIS A 24 24.18 25.04 17.91
C HIS A 24 25.17 23.88 17.76
N ASP A 25 26.45 24.21 17.93
CA ASP A 25 27.56 23.27 17.99
C ASP A 25 27.46 22.44 19.27
N LEU A 26 27.41 21.12 19.14
CA LEU A 26 27.81 20.18 20.19
C LEU A 26 28.80 19.19 19.59
N LYS A 27 30.07 19.38 19.93
CA LYS A 27 31.17 18.45 19.69
C LYS A 27 30.91 17.13 20.41
N SER A 28 31.18 16.01 19.74
CA SER A 28 31.40 14.73 20.40
C SER A 28 32.63 14.06 19.80
N ASP A 29 33.70 14.03 20.58
CA ASP A 29 34.94 13.32 20.29
C ASP A 29 34.81 11.80 20.56
N THR A 30 35.24 11.00 19.58
CA THR A 30 35.81 9.61 19.68
C THR A 30 34.89 8.41 20.08
N PRO A 31 35.28 7.14 19.83
CA PRO A 31 36.08 6.52 18.75
C PRO A 31 35.46 5.23 18.13
N THR A 32 36.11 4.74 17.08
CA THR A 32 36.04 3.44 16.39
C THR A 32 35.43 2.21 17.12
N ASN A 33 34.67 1.38 16.37
CA ASN A 33 34.86 -0.08 16.17
C ASN A 33 33.53 -0.89 16.17
N GLY A 34 33.34 -1.74 15.14
CA GLY A 34 32.65 -3.03 15.27
C GLY A 34 31.25 -3.15 14.65
N ASN A 35 31.13 -3.97 13.60
CA ASN A 35 29.87 -4.50 13.07
C ASN A 35 29.00 -5.14 14.17
N SER A 36 27.71 -4.80 14.21
CA SER A 36 26.63 -5.78 14.44
C SER A 36 25.27 -5.13 14.23
N TYR A 37 24.50 -5.66 13.28
CA TYR A 37 23.09 -5.34 13.12
C TYR A 37 22.35 -5.83 14.37
N ALA A 38 22.07 -4.92 15.30
CA ALA A 38 21.27 -5.21 16.47
C ALA A 38 19.80 -5.26 16.06
N SER A 39 19.24 -6.46 15.97
CA SER A 39 17.79 -6.66 15.92
C SER A 39 17.13 -6.01 17.14
N PRO A 40 15.98 -5.34 17.01
CA PRO A 40 15.26 -4.82 18.16
C PRO A 40 14.85 -5.99 19.06
N LYS A 41 15.21 -5.94 20.35
CA LYS A 41 14.66 -6.86 21.34
C LYS A 41 13.18 -6.52 21.53
N ILE A 42 12.31 -7.27 20.86
CA ILE A 42 10.88 -7.28 21.15
C ILE A 42 10.73 -7.88 22.56
N GLY A 43 10.34 -7.04 23.53
CA GLY A 43 9.96 -7.51 24.85
C GLY A 43 8.82 -8.51 24.74
N SER A 44 8.88 -9.57 25.54
CA SER A 44 7.82 -10.58 25.62
C SER A 44 6.54 -9.95 26.17
N PHE A 45 5.64 -9.50 25.30
CA PHE A 45 4.30 -9.13 25.71
C PHE A 45 3.53 -10.40 26.04
N GLN A 46 3.35 -10.67 27.34
CA GLN A 46 2.46 -11.72 27.79
C GLN A 46 1.02 -11.35 27.41
N THR A 47 0.44 -12.06 26.45
CA THR A 47 -0.97 -11.89 26.06
C THR A 47 -1.86 -12.67 27.02
N ASN A 48 -2.07 -12.12 28.21
CA ASN A 48 -3.10 -12.58 29.11
C ASN A 48 -4.09 -11.45 29.35
N ASN A 49 -4.99 -11.23 28.39
CA ASN A 49 -6.38 -10.92 28.71
C ASN A 49 -7.26 -10.97 27.46
N MET A 50 -8.12 -11.97 27.45
CA MET A 50 -9.34 -12.02 26.67
C MET A 50 -10.29 -10.96 27.24
N GLY A 51 -10.26 -9.77 26.65
CA GLY A 51 -11.15 -8.67 26.97
C GLY A 51 -11.67 -8.06 25.68
N LYS A 52 -12.85 -8.51 25.25
CA LYS A 52 -13.62 -7.92 24.16
C LYS A 52 -14.01 -6.50 24.58
N LEU A 53 -13.18 -5.50 24.27
CA LEU A 53 -13.46 -4.10 24.56
C LEU A 53 -14.46 -3.57 23.53
N ASN A 54 -15.75 -3.86 23.74
CA ASN A 54 -16.87 -3.22 23.05
C ASN A 54 -17.13 -1.79 23.60
N THR A 55 -16.09 -0.99 23.81
CA THR A 55 -16.17 0.36 24.42
C THR A 55 -15.52 1.44 23.55
N ILE A 56 -15.39 1.22 22.23
CA ILE A 56 -14.89 2.23 21.27
C ILE A 56 -15.97 2.61 20.25
N ASN A 57 -17.24 2.39 20.58
CA ASN A 57 -18.34 2.74 19.66
C ASN A 57 -18.68 4.24 19.64
N ASN A 58 -17.95 5.07 20.39
CA ASN A 58 -18.21 6.52 20.46
C ASN A 58 -16.96 7.33 20.82
N ILE A 59 -15.84 7.04 20.16
CA ILE A 59 -14.75 8.02 20.03
C ILE A 59 -14.87 8.53 18.61
N ASP A 60 -15.10 9.84 18.46
CA ASP A 60 -15.00 10.52 17.16
C ASP A 60 -13.51 10.54 16.76
N ILE A 61 -13.06 9.41 16.20
CA ILE A 61 -11.70 9.25 15.71
C ILE A 61 -11.68 9.93 14.34
N LYS A 62 -11.03 11.09 14.28
CA LYS A 62 -10.76 11.75 13.01
C LYS A 62 -9.75 10.92 12.21
N GLU A 63 -10.19 10.35 11.09
CA GLU A 63 -9.32 9.69 10.11
C GLU A 63 -8.40 10.70 9.41
N ASP A 64 -7.27 10.20 8.90
CA ASP A 64 -6.35 11.00 8.10
C ASP A 64 -7.00 11.41 6.77
N ASP A 65 -6.67 12.61 6.28
CA ASP A 65 -7.26 13.12 5.03
C ASP A 65 -6.98 12.21 3.82
N VAL A 66 -5.82 11.55 3.79
CA VAL A 66 -5.44 10.57 2.76
C VAL A 66 -6.35 9.35 2.80
N ASP A 67 -6.64 8.87 4.00
CA ASP A 67 -7.50 7.71 4.22
C ASP A 67 -8.95 7.99 3.80
N ILE A 68 -9.46 9.18 4.14
CA ILE A 68 -10.78 9.67 3.68
C ILE A 68 -10.85 9.73 2.14
N GLN A 69 -9.76 10.12 1.47
CA GLN A 69 -9.71 10.14 0.01
C GLN A 69 -9.67 8.74 -0.59
N LEU A 70 -8.83 7.85 -0.05
CA LEU A 70 -8.69 6.48 -0.52
C LEU A 70 -9.97 5.64 -0.31
N ASP A 71 -10.77 5.96 0.70
CA ASP A 71 -12.05 5.29 0.93
C ASP A 71 -13.10 5.61 -0.11
N LYS A 72 -13.06 6.82 -0.70
CA LYS A 72 -13.98 7.21 -1.77
C LYS A 72 -13.65 6.55 -3.11
N MET A 73 -12.45 6.00 -3.25
CA MET A 73 -11.99 5.36 -4.49
C MET A 73 -12.39 3.88 -4.51
N ASP A 74 -12.97 3.38 -5.61
CA ASP A 74 -13.34 1.96 -5.72
C ASP A 74 -12.09 1.04 -5.71
N GLY A 75 -11.04 1.44 -6.42
CA GLY A 75 -9.76 0.72 -6.47
C GLY A 75 -9.72 -0.45 -7.46
N ARG A 76 -10.80 -0.73 -8.19
CA ARG A 76 -10.80 -1.76 -9.25
C ARG A 76 -9.88 -1.37 -10.40
N ILE A 77 -9.16 -2.36 -10.93
CA ILE A 77 -8.28 -2.15 -12.08
C ILE A 77 -9.08 -2.35 -13.38
N PRO A 78 -9.25 -1.31 -14.22
CA PRO A 78 -9.98 -1.44 -15.48
C PRO A 78 -9.20 -2.31 -16.47
N ARG A 79 -9.89 -3.28 -17.08
CA ARG A 79 -9.35 -4.07 -18.20
C ARG A 79 -9.82 -3.53 -19.54
N LYS A 80 -8.90 -3.56 -20.52
CA LYS A 80 -9.22 -3.30 -21.93
C LYS A 80 -9.98 -4.48 -22.52
N ARG A 81 -10.82 -4.21 -23.52
CA ARG A 81 -11.49 -5.24 -24.31
C ARG A 81 -10.44 -6.04 -25.09
N ASN A 82 -10.52 -7.36 -25.02
CA ASN A 82 -9.74 -8.25 -25.86
C ASN A 82 -10.56 -8.64 -27.11
N PRO A 83 -10.18 -8.22 -28.34
CA PRO A 83 -10.96 -8.49 -29.55
C PRO A 83 -11.19 -9.97 -29.84
N GLN A 84 -10.29 -10.86 -29.42
CA GLN A 84 -10.37 -12.30 -29.70
C GLN A 84 -11.25 -13.05 -28.69
N LEU A 85 -11.33 -12.56 -27.45
CA LEU A 85 -12.07 -13.22 -26.37
C LEU A 85 -13.42 -12.55 -26.05
N CYS A 86 -13.57 -11.26 -26.38
CA CYS A 86 -14.75 -10.48 -26.06
C CYS A 86 -15.78 -10.50 -27.20
N HIS A 87 -16.82 -11.31 -27.03
CA HIS A 87 -17.92 -11.50 -27.99
C HIS A 87 -19.16 -10.69 -27.57
N HIS A 88 -19.01 -9.37 -27.38
CA HIS A 88 -20.12 -8.49 -26.97
C HIS A 88 -20.08 -7.15 -27.73
N ASN A 89 -21.14 -6.35 -27.65
CA ASN A 89 -21.15 -5.00 -28.25
C ASN A 89 -20.22 -4.03 -27.49
N VAL A 90 -20.04 -2.79 -27.98
CA VAL A 90 -19.08 -1.82 -27.42
C VAL A 90 -19.31 -1.54 -25.93
N ASN A 91 -20.57 -1.45 -25.51
CA ASN A 91 -20.96 -1.17 -24.12
C ASN A 91 -21.12 -2.42 -23.25
N GLY A 92 -20.94 -3.61 -23.83
CA GLY A 92 -21.01 -4.86 -23.08
C GLY A 92 -19.76 -5.09 -22.21
N LYS A 93 -19.90 -5.92 -21.18
CA LYS A 93 -18.81 -6.43 -20.36
C LYS A 93 -18.93 -7.95 -20.25
N CYS A 94 -17.80 -8.65 -20.25
CA CYS A 94 -17.71 -10.09 -20.02
C CYS A 94 -16.55 -10.42 -19.08
N LEU A 95 -16.39 -11.69 -18.71
CA LEU A 95 -15.33 -12.16 -17.81
C LEU A 95 -13.92 -11.77 -18.26
N HIS A 96 -13.69 -11.48 -19.55
CA HIS A 96 -12.38 -11.08 -20.07
C HIS A 96 -12.11 -9.56 -20.01
N CYS A 97 -13.12 -8.73 -19.72
CA CYS A 97 -12.99 -7.26 -19.72
C CYS A 97 -13.68 -6.55 -18.56
N ILE A 98 -14.28 -7.29 -17.61
CA ILE A 98 -14.72 -6.72 -16.33
C ILE A 98 -13.50 -6.22 -15.53
N PRO A 99 -13.62 -5.12 -14.77
CA PRO A 99 -12.53 -4.68 -13.90
C PRO A 99 -12.08 -5.78 -12.93
N ILE A 100 -10.78 -5.84 -12.64
CA ILE A 100 -10.20 -6.78 -11.67
C ILE A 100 -10.27 -6.16 -10.28
N GLU A 101 -10.52 -6.99 -9.26
CA GLU A 101 -10.49 -6.57 -7.87
C GLU A 101 -9.08 -6.16 -7.43
N PRO A 102 -8.93 -5.14 -6.56
CA PRO A 102 -7.60 -4.69 -6.10
C PRO A 102 -6.83 -5.75 -5.30
N TYR A 103 -7.52 -6.77 -4.79
CA TYR A 103 -6.96 -7.87 -3.99
C TYR A 103 -6.79 -9.18 -4.77
N ASP A 104 -6.92 -9.14 -6.11
CA ASP A 104 -6.72 -10.31 -6.97
C ASP A 104 -5.25 -10.77 -6.97
N GLU A 105 -5.01 -12.01 -6.54
CA GLU A 105 -3.65 -12.51 -6.31
C GLU A 105 -2.85 -12.70 -7.60
N GLU A 106 -3.50 -13.14 -8.68
CA GLU A 106 -2.84 -13.34 -9.97
C GLU A 106 -2.40 -12.00 -10.55
N PHE A 107 -3.25 -10.99 -10.48
CA PHE A 107 -2.92 -9.65 -10.92
C PHE A 107 -1.72 -9.07 -10.16
N LEU A 108 -1.70 -9.20 -8.83
CA LEU A 108 -0.61 -8.68 -8.00
C LEU A 108 0.74 -9.37 -8.29
N LYS A 109 0.73 -10.70 -8.48
CA LYS A 109 1.92 -11.51 -8.83
C LYS A 109 2.46 -11.16 -10.22
N ASN A 110 1.58 -10.88 -11.18
CA ASN A 110 1.94 -10.63 -12.58
C ASN A 110 2.34 -9.17 -12.86
N ARG A 111 2.39 -8.29 -11.85
CA ARG A 111 2.95 -6.95 -12.02
C ARG A 111 4.47 -6.99 -12.17
N ASN A 112 5.03 -5.93 -12.75
CA ASN A 112 6.46 -5.76 -12.89
C ASN A 112 6.89 -4.42 -12.24
N PRO A 113 7.49 -4.43 -11.04
CA PRO A 113 7.79 -5.60 -10.22
C PRO A 113 6.53 -6.24 -9.57
N PRO A 114 6.59 -7.52 -9.15
CA PRO A 114 5.49 -8.17 -8.45
C PRO A 114 5.15 -7.48 -7.14
N ILE A 115 3.86 -7.30 -6.86
CA ILE A 115 3.39 -6.71 -5.62
C ILE A 115 3.30 -7.81 -4.56
N LYS A 116 4.14 -7.72 -3.53
CA LYS A 116 4.24 -8.75 -2.48
C LYS A 116 3.05 -8.75 -1.51
N HIS A 117 2.50 -7.57 -1.23
CA HIS A 117 1.40 -7.38 -0.29
C HIS A 117 0.36 -6.45 -0.90
N MET A 118 -0.92 -6.80 -0.79
CA MET A 118 -2.01 -5.88 -1.13
C MET A 118 -2.00 -4.68 -0.17
N SER A 119 -2.53 -3.54 -0.61
CA SER A 119 -2.67 -2.38 0.27
C SER A 119 -3.66 -2.69 1.41
N PHE A 120 -3.51 -2.00 2.54
CA PHE A 120 -4.43 -2.16 3.67
C PHE A 120 -5.90 -1.95 3.28
N ARG A 121 -6.18 -0.91 2.47
CA ARG A 121 -7.52 -0.60 1.97
C ARG A 121 -8.08 -1.67 1.02
N ALA A 122 -7.24 -2.34 0.23
CA ALA A 122 -7.64 -3.49 -0.58
C ALA A 122 -7.97 -4.72 0.30
N TYR A 123 -7.22 -4.90 1.39
CA TYR A 123 -7.49 -5.96 2.38
C TYR A 123 -8.83 -5.75 3.11
N ILE A 124 -9.13 -4.53 3.54
CA ILE A 124 -10.45 -4.20 4.13
C ILE A 124 -11.58 -4.53 3.15
N ARG A 125 -11.44 -4.14 1.86
CA ARG A 125 -12.42 -4.48 0.81
C ARG A 125 -12.58 -6.00 0.63
N LYS A 126 -11.47 -6.76 0.68
CA LYS A 126 -11.50 -8.23 0.62
C LYS A 126 -12.36 -8.80 1.75
N LEU A 127 -12.16 -8.34 2.99
CA LEU A 127 -12.95 -8.79 4.15
C LEU A 127 -14.43 -8.41 4.04
N GLN A 128 -14.73 -7.19 3.60
CA GLN A 128 -16.11 -6.72 3.39
C GLN A 128 -16.84 -7.54 2.32
N SER A 129 -16.15 -7.91 1.24
CA SER A 129 -16.74 -8.74 0.17
C SER A 129 -17.16 -10.13 0.65
N SER A 130 -16.45 -10.69 1.64
CA SER A 130 -16.82 -11.97 2.27
C SER A 130 -17.86 -11.85 3.37
N ALA A 131 -18.11 -10.63 3.89
CA ALA A 131 -19.03 -10.40 5.00
C ALA A 131 -20.48 -10.12 4.55
N ALA A 132 -20.70 -9.76 3.29
CA ALA A 132 -22.01 -9.34 2.76
C ALA A 132 -22.81 -10.47 2.08
N SER A 133 -22.39 -11.74 2.22
CA SER A 133 -23.00 -12.90 1.56
C SER A 133 -23.85 -13.79 2.48
N ASP A 134 -24.25 -13.30 3.66
CA ASP A 134 -25.19 -13.97 4.58
C ASP A 134 -26.59 -13.33 4.55
#